data_AF-A0A8H7E9Y9-F1
#
_entry.id   AF-A0A8H7E9Y9-F1
#
_cell.length_a   1.000
_cell.length_b   1.000
_cell.length_c   1.000
_cell.angle_alpha   90.00
_cell.angle_beta   90.00
_cell.angle_gamma   90.00
#
_symmetry.space_group_name_H-M   'P 1'
#
loop_
_entity.id
_entity.type
_entity.pdbx_description
1 polymer ?
#
loop_
_entity_poly.entity_id
_entity_poly.type
_entity_poly.pdbx_seq_one_letter_code
_entity_poly.pdbx_strand_id
1 'polypeptide(L)' 'MAYSRLLTPRNMTLVSLASLGSGYFILKSKALADKQRDRAAGDYTVTVDRSGGGV' A
#
# COMPACT_ATOMS: atom_id res chain seq x y z
N MET A 1 -26.79 -1.78 37.07
CA MET A 1 -26.10 -1.19 35.89
C MET A 1 -25.46 -2.32 35.09
N ALA A 2 -25.91 -2.57 33.87
CA ALA A 2 -25.28 -3.53 32.98
C ALA A 2 -24.12 -2.84 32.24
N TYR A 3 -22.88 -3.13 32.63
CA TYR A 3 -21.71 -2.59 31.96
C TYR A 3 -21.54 -3.28 30.59
N SER A 4 -21.44 -2.49 29.53
CA SER A 4 -21.16 -3.01 28.19
C SER A 4 -19.77 -3.64 28.17
N ARG A 5 -19.71 -4.96 27.97
CA ARG A 5 -18.46 -5.70 27.75
C ARG A 5 -17.81 -5.37 26.40
N LEU A 6 -18.58 -4.78 25.48
CA LEU A 6 -18.13 -4.44 24.13
C LEU A 6 -17.42 -3.08 24.10
N LEU A 7 -17.94 -2.07 24.79
CA LEU A 7 -17.36 -0.73 24.89
C LEU A 7 -16.38 -0.61 26.06
N THR A 8 -15.55 -1.64 26.26
CA THR A 8 -14.46 -1.52 27.23
C THR A 8 -13.34 -0.66 26.65
N PRO A 9 -12.58 0.06 27.49
CA PRO A 9 -11.48 0.92 27.03
C PRO A 9 -10.50 0.18 26.12
N ARG A 10 -10.20 -1.09 26.42
CA ARG A 10 -9.32 -1.95 25.62
C ARG A 10 -9.85 -2.23 24.22
N ASN A 11 -11.15 -2.48 24.08
CA ASN A 11 -11.74 -2.72 22.76
C ASN A 11 -11.77 -1.43 21.94
N MET A 12 -12.02 -0.29 22.61
CA MET A 12 -12.00 1.01 21.98
C MET A 12 -10.59 1.39 21.47
N THR A 13 -9.53 1.08 22.21
CA THR A 13 -8.15 1.33 21.72
C THR A 13 -7.79 0.44 20.52
N LEU A 14 -8.21 -0.83 20.53
CA LEU A 14 -8.01 -1.73 19.39
C LEU A 14 -8.74 -1.25 18.14
N VAL A 15 -9.98 -0.77 18.28
CA VAL A 15 -10.76 -0.19 17.18
C VAL A 15 -10.09 1.07 16.64
N SER A 16 -9.62 1.96 17.51
CA SER A 16 -8.88 3.17 17.09
C SER A 16 -7.60 2.83 16.33
N LEU A 17 -6.81 1.87 16.82
CA LEU A 17 -5.61 1.37 16.15
C LEU A 17 -5.92 0.77 14.78
N ALA A 18 -6.97 -0.06 14.68
CA ALA A 18 -7.38 -0.66 13.43
C ALA A 18 -7.86 0.39 12.41
N SER A 19 -8.63 1.39 12.87
CA SER A 19 -9.14 2.47 12.03
C SER A 19 -8.01 3.37 11.49
N LEU A 20 -7.11 3.83 12.35
CA LEU A 20 -5.97 4.66 11.96
C LEU A 20 -4.95 3.88 11.12
N GLY A 21 -4.66 2.64 11.51
CA GLY A 21 -3.72 1.77 10.82
C GLY A 21 -4.19 1.41 9.41
N SER A 22 -5.46 1.00 9.25
CA SER A 22 -6.01 0.67 7.93
C SER A 22 -6.01 1.87 6.99
N GLY A 23 -6.39 3.07 7.48
CA GLY A 23 -6.31 4.30 6.72
C GLY A 23 -4.89 4.58 6.22
N TYR A 24 -3.88 4.47 7.10
CA TYR A 24 -2.47 4.65 6.73
C TYR A 24 -2.00 3.63 5.68
N PHE A 25 -2.33 2.35 5.84
CA PHE A 25 -1.98 1.32 4.87
C PHE A 25 -2.64 1.55 3.50
N ILE A 26 -3.90 1.97 3.47
CA ILE A 26 -4.60 2.32 2.23
C ILE A 26 -3.90 3.48 1.54
N LEU A 27 -3.66 4.59 2.26
CA LEU A 27 -2.94 5.76 1.71
C LEU A 27 -1.56 5.39 1.17
N LYS A 28 -0.78 4.60 1.91
CA LYS A 28 0.54 4.13 1.47
C LYS A 28 0.46 3.25 0.23
N SER A 29 -0.51 2.33 0.17
CA SER A 29 -0.68 1.45 -0.99
C SER A 29 -1.05 2.22 -2.26
N LYS A 30 -1.93 3.23 -2.15
CA LYS A 30 -2.29 4.11 -3.26
C LYS A 30 -1.07 4.91 -3.74
N ALA A 31 -0.31 5.51 -2.82
CA ALA A 31 0.90 6.24 -3.18
C ALA A 31 1.96 5.36 -3.86
N LEU A 32 2.05 4.07 -3.48
CA LEU A 32 2.92 3.11 -4.16
C LEU A 32 2.40 2.76 -5.57
N ALA A 33 1.10 2.56 -5.71
CA ALA A 33 0.47 2.26 -7.00
C ALA A 33 0.59 3.43 -7.97
N ASP A 34 0.42 4.67 -7.50
CA ASP A 34 0.61 5.87 -8.34
C ASP A 34 2.06 5.97 -8.81
N LYS A 35 3.05 5.76 -7.92
CA LYS A 35 4.47 5.71 -8.32
C LYS A 35 4.76 4.63 -9.35
N GLN A 36 4.13 3.46 -9.24
CA GLN A 36 4.29 2.39 -10.23
C GLN A 36 3.67 2.75 -11.58
N ARG A 37 2.54 3.45 -11.59
CA ARG A 37 1.91 3.94 -12.82
C ARG A 37 2.75 5.00 -13.51
N ASP A 38 3.31 5.94 -12.75
CA ASP A 38 4.22 6.96 -13.30
C ASP A 38 5.49 6.34 -13.89
N ARG A 39 6.03 5.31 -13.24
CA ARG A 39 7.16 4.54 -13.78
C ARG A 39 6.79 3.78 -15.05
N ALA A 40 5.61 3.16 -15.10
CA ALA A 40 5.13 2.47 -16.29
C ALA A 40 4.86 3.43 -17.47
N ALA A 41 4.51 4.68 -17.21
CA ALA A 41 4.33 5.71 -18.24
C ALA A 41 5.67 6.29 -18.74
N GLY A 42 6.75 6.17 -17.97
CA GLY A 42 8.10 6.67 -18.28
C GLY A 42 9.10 5.61 -18.72
N ASP A 43 8.77 4.32 -18.65
CA ASP A 43 9.63 3.22 -19.07
C ASP A 43 9.65 3.12 -20.61
N TYR A 44 10.37 4.04 -21.25
CA TYR A 44 11.08 3.76 -22.51
C TYR A 44 12.21 2.78 -22.21
N THR A 45 11.87 1.57 -21.76
CA THR A 45 12.84 0.47 -21.65
C THR A 45 13.24 0.09 -23.06
N VAL A 46 14.34 0.70 -23.53
CA VAL A 46 15.06 0.22 -24.71
C VAL A 46 15.57 -1.16 -24.36
N THR A 47 14.81 -2.19 -24.74
CA THR A 47 15.33 -3.54 -24.86
C THR A 47 16.37 -3.47 -25.96
N VAL A 48 17.64 -3.28 -25.58
CA VAL A 48 18.75 -3.57 -26.45
C VAL A 48 18.72 -5.08 -26.64
N ASP A 49 18.01 -5.50 -27.69
CA ASP A 49 18.20 -6.82 -28.26
C ASP A 49 19.69 -6.88 -28.58
N ARG A 50 20.46 -7.61 -27.77
CA ARG A 50 21.81 -7.97 -28.12
C ARG A 50 21.65 -8.90 -29.31
N SER A 51 21.53 -8.32 -30.50
CA SER A 51 21.87 -8.97 -31.75
C SER A 51 23.31 -9.40 -31.57
N GLY A 52 23.47 -10.67 -31.19
CA GLY A 52 24.74 -11.36 -31.17
C GLY A 52 25.23 -11.43 -32.60
N GLY A 53 25.82 -10.33 -33.07
CA GLY A 53 26.55 -10.26 -34.31
C GLY A 53 27.70 -11.25 -34.23
N GLY A 54 27.67 -12.23 -35.12
CA GLY A 54 28.73 -13.21 -35.26
C GLY A 54 30.06 -12.54 -35.61
N VAL A 55 31.11 -13.06 -34.98
CA VAL A 55 32.46 -13.29 -35.52
C VAL A 55 33.10 -14.39 -34.68
#